data_AF-A0A0G3LZW3-F1
#
_entry.id   AF-A0A0G3LZW3-F1
#
_cell.length_a   1.000
_cell.length_b   1.000
_cell.length_c   1.000
_cell.angle_alpha   90.00
_cell.angle_beta   90.00
_cell.angle_gamma   90.00
#
_symmetry.space_group_name_H-M   'P 1'
#
loop_
_entity.id
_entity.type
_entity.pdbx_description
1 polymer ?
#
loop_
_entity_poly.entity_id
_entity_poly.type
_entity_poly.pdbx_seq_one_letter_code
_entity_poly.pdbx_strand_id
1 'polypeptide(L)'
;MKNQIFRTVKEWLLDYEFNITLEDEAQRILIIEKESNGIKNMILIISDSILIMEQFLFEIKNPSEKTFLRLLQKNRDIVHGAFVLDSTGKRVIFRDTLPTDNMAQNEVMASINSLGILVGEFTNEMLEMSK
;
A
#
# COMPACT_ATOMS: atom_id res chain seq x y z
N MET A 1 23.43 -12.68 -7.91
CA MET A 1 22.73 -12.76 -6.61
C MET A 1 22.25 -11.41 -6.07
N LYS A 2 22.75 -10.26 -6.54
CA LYS A 2 22.05 -8.98 -6.29
C LYS A 2 20.70 -8.99 -7.03
N ASN A 3 19.64 -8.52 -6.38
CA ASN A 3 18.28 -8.31 -6.92
C ASN A 3 17.39 -9.55 -7.10
N GLN A 4 17.68 -10.68 -6.46
CA GLN A 4 16.80 -11.85 -6.54
C GLN A 4 15.38 -11.54 -6.01
N ILE A 5 15.28 -10.92 -4.84
CA ILE A 5 13.98 -10.57 -4.22
C ILE A 5 13.18 -9.62 -5.12
N PHE A 6 13.84 -8.63 -5.71
CA PHE A 6 13.20 -7.69 -6.65
C PHE A 6 12.56 -8.42 -7.84
N ARG A 7 13.30 -9.34 -8.46
CA ARG A 7 12.79 -10.14 -9.58
C ARG A 7 11.66 -11.07 -9.16
N THR A 8 11.79 -11.72 -8.00
CA THR A 8 10.75 -12.59 -7.45
C THR A 8 9.45 -11.83 -7.19
N VAL A 9 9.50 -10.65 -6.55
CA VAL A 9 8.31 -9.82 -6.34
C VAL A 9 7.70 -9.37 -7.66
N LYS A 10 8.54 -8.98 -8.64
CA LYS A 10 8.09 -8.62 -9.98
C LYS A 10 7.36 -9.77 -10.67
N GLU A 11 7.93 -10.98 -10.66
CA GLU A 11 7.31 -12.17 -11.24
C GLU A 11 5.96 -12.45 -10.60
N TRP A 12 5.87 -12.40 -9.27
CA TRP A 12 4.61 -12.57 -8.56
C TRP A 12 3.54 -11.55 -8.93
N LEU A 13 3.93 -10.28 -9.13
CA LEU A 13 3.00 -9.24 -9.57
C LEU A 13 2.46 -9.53 -10.98
N LEU A 14 3.32 -9.99 -11.89
CA LEU A 14 2.92 -10.35 -13.25
C LEU A 14 2.01 -11.58 -13.28
N ASP A 15 2.30 -12.60 -12.46
CA ASP A 15 1.46 -13.81 -12.30
C ASP A 15 0.03 -13.47 -11.86
N TYR A 16 -0.13 -12.39 -11.08
CA TYR A 16 -1.41 -11.87 -10.61
C TYR A 16 -1.97 -10.76 -11.50
N GLU A 17 -1.42 -10.58 -12.71
CA GLU A 17 -1.89 -9.63 -13.72
C GLU A 17 -1.90 -8.17 -13.24
N PHE A 18 -0.97 -7.79 -12.36
CA PHE A 18 -0.75 -6.37 -12.05
C PHE A 18 -0.05 -5.68 -13.22
N ASN A 19 -0.50 -4.47 -13.53
CA ASN A 19 0.21 -3.62 -14.47
C ASN A 19 1.37 -2.93 -13.75
N ILE A 20 2.61 -3.13 -14.21
CA ILE A 20 3.79 -2.42 -13.68
C ILE A 20 3.98 -1.15 -14.50
N THR A 21 3.66 0.01 -13.93
CA THR A 21 3.73 1.32 -14.60
C THR A 21 5.11 1.96 -14.50
N LEU A 22 5.91 1.57 -13.50
CA LEU A 22 7.30 1.99 -13.36
C LEU A 22 8.14 0.85 -12.77
N GLU A 23 9.35 0.70 -13.30
CA GLU A 23 10.37 -0.20 -12.79
C GLU A 23 11.71 0.56 -12.71
N ASP A 24 12.22 0.71 -11.50
CA ASP A 24 13.55 1.28 -11.23
C ASP A 24 14.35 0.28 -10.41
N GLU A 25 15.15 -0.55 -11.07
CA GLU A 25 15.99 -1.57 -10.43
C GLU A 25 17.12 -0.94 -9.58
N ALA A 26 17.55 0.29 -9.91
CA ALA A 26 18.62 0.97 -9.17
C ALA A 26 18.13 1.47 -7.81
N GLN A 27 16.93 2.06 -7.77
CA GLN A 27 16.25 2.45 -6.53
C GLN A 27 15.47 1.30 -5.88
N ARG A 28 15.33 0.18 -6.60
CA ARG A 28 14.52 -0.99 -6.23
C ARG A 28 13.06 -0.64 -5.96
N ILE A 29 12.49 0.11 -6.88
CA ILE A 29 11.10 0.57 -6.84
C ILE A 29 10.31 -0.07 -7.98
N LEU A 30 9.12 -0.56 -7.67
CA LEU A 30 8.07 -0.84 -8.64
C LEU A 30 6.87 0.05 -8.35
N ILE A 31 6.18 0.52 -9.38
CA ILE A 31 4.85 1.11 -9.24
C ILE A 31 3.86 0.22 -9.97
N ILE A 32 2.78 -0.15 -9.30
CA ILE A 32 1.77 -1.06 -9.83
C ILE A 32 0.38 -0.44 -9.84
N GLU A 33 -0.44 -0.95 -10.77
CA GLU A 33 -1.85 -0.65 -10.89
C GLU A 33 -2.66 -1.91 -11.15
N LYS A 34 -3.85 -1.95 -10.56
CA LYS A 34 -4.93 -2.89 -10.85
C LYS A 34 -6.24 -2.26 -10.39
N GLU A 35 -6.79 -1.36 -11.20
CA GLU A 35 -7.93 -0.52 -10.81
C GLU A 35 -9.17 -1.34 -10.43
N SER A 36 -9.35 -2.52 -11.05
CA SER A 36 -10.41 -3.49 -10.69
C SER A 36 -10.39 -3.92 -9.22
N ASN A 37 -9.24 -3.75 -8.55
CA ASN A 37 -9.00 -4.13 -7.16
C ASN A 37 -8.75 -2.91 -6.26
N GLY A 38 -9.00 -1.68 -6.73
CA GLY A 38 -8.75 -0.45 -5.97
C GLY A 38 -7.27 -0.08 -5.83
N ILE A 39 -6.39 -0.74 -6.59
CA ILE A 39 -4.95 -0.51 -6.56
C ILE A 39 -4.56 0.47 -7.67
N LYS A 40 -4.00 1.61 -7.29
CA LYS A 40 -3.63 2.69 -8.19
C LYS A 40 -2.39 3.41 -7.68
N ASN A 41 -1.34 3.40 -8.48
CA ASN A 41 -0.03 3.96 -8.13
C ASN A 41 0.50 3.45 -6.78
N MET A 42 0.35 2.15 -6.52
CA MET A 42 0.98 1.55 -5.34
C MET A 42 2.47 1.41 -5.59
N ILE A 43 3.26 1.96 -4.68
CA ILE A 43 4.72 1.94 -4.70
C ILE A 43 5.18 0.75 -3.87
N LEU A 44 6.04 -0.08 -4.46
CA LEU A 44 6.73 -1.16 -3.78
C LEU A 44 8.21 -0.80 -3.69
N ILE A 45 8.72 -0.64 -2.48
CA ILE A 45 10.14 -0.42 -2.20
C ILE A 45 10.71 -1.74 -1.70
N ILE A 46 11.60 -2.35 -2.48
CA ILE A 46 12.05 -3.72 -2.29
C ILE A 46 13.52 -3.72 -1.85
N SER A 47 13.77 -3.84 -0.55
CA SER A 47 15.15 -4.00 -0.05
C SER A 47 15.51 -5.48 0.12
N ASP A 48 16.74 -5.77 0.55
CA ASP A 48 17.14 -7.15 0.83
C ASP A 48 16.49 -7.71 2.11
N SER A 49 15.99 -6.86 3.02
CA SER A 49 15.44 -7.26 4.33
C SER A 49 13.94 -6.95 4.53
N ILE A 50 13.42 -5.96 3.81
CA ILE A 50 12.03 -5.51 3.92
C ILE A 50 11.43 -5.15 2.56
N LEU A 51 10.16 -5.49 2.38
CA LEU A 51 9.28 -5.00 1.34
C LEU A 51 8.31 -3.98 1.97
N ILE A 52 8.29 -2.77 1.43
CA ILE A 52 7.33 -1.74 1.82
C ILE A 52 6.34 -1.54 0.67
N MET A 53 5.05 -1.56 0.97
CA MET A 53 3.97 -1.27 0.03
C MET A 53 3.27 0.00 0.49
N GLU A 54 3.20 1.01 -0.38
CA GLU A 54 2.54 2.28 -0.09
C GLU A 54 1.61 2.73 -1.19
N GLN A 55 0.43 3.25 -0.83
CA GLN A 55 -0.45 3.90 -1.77
C GLN A 55 -1.05 5.17 -1.15
N PHE A 56 -0.90 6.29 -1.83
CA PHE A 56 -1.63 7.50 -1.47
C PHE A 56 -3.14 7.29 -1.64
N LEU A 57 -3.91 7.66 -0.63
CA LEU A 57 -5.35 7.47 -0.65
C LEU A 57 -6.11 8.78 -0.86
N PHE A 58 -5.90 9.76 0.02
CA PHE A 58 -6.57 11.06 -0.04
C PHE A 58 -5.84 12.10 0.80
N GLU A 59 -6.22 13.37 0.61
CA GLU A 59 -5.77 14.48 1.45
C GLU A 59 -6.90 14.91 2.39
N ILE A 60 -6.60 15.08 3.68
CA ILE A 60 -7.52 15.63 4.67
C ILE A 60 -7.55 17.16 4.49
N LYS A 61 -8.73 17.71 4.18
CA LYS A 61 -8.90 19.16 4.02
C LYS A 61 -8.99 19.90 5.35
N ASN A 62 -9.68 19.29 6.32
CA ASN A 62 -9.93 19.85 7.64
C ASN A 62 -9.42 18.90 8.75
N PRO A 63 -8.09 18.89 9.02
CA PRO A 63 -7.52 18.00 10.03
C PRO A 63 -8.11 18.28 11.42
N SER A 64 -8.53 17.21 12.10
CA SER A 64 -9.07 17.28 13.45
C SER A 64 -8.66 16.04 14.25
N GLU A 65 -8.64 16.17 15.57
CA GLU A 65 -8.40 15.03 16.47
C GLU A 65 -9.39 13.89 16.19
N LYS A 66 -10.66 14.22 15.91
CA LYS A 66 -11.69 13.24 15.55
C LYS A 66 -11.34 12.47 14.28
N THR A 67 -10.83 13.17 13.25
CA THR A 67 -10.41 12.55 11.99
C THR A 67 -9.29 11.55 12.22
N PHE A 68 -8.25 11.95 12.96
CA PHE A 68 -7.10 11.08 13.24
C PHE A 68 -7.46 9.92 14.17
N LEU A 69 -8.29 10.17 15.20
CA LEU A 69 -8.81 9.11 16.06
C LEU A 69 -9.57 8.06 15.24
N ARG A 70 -10.38 8.49 14.27
CA ARG A 70 -11.12 7.56 13.42
C ARG A 70 -10.20 6.71 12.54
N LEU A 71 -9.16 7.30 11.94
CA LEU A 71 -8.15 6.54 11.17
C LEU A 71 -7.43 5.51 12.05
N LEU A 72 -7.00 5.91 13.24
CA LEU A 72 -6.33 5.02 14.20
C LEU A 72 -7.26 3.89 14.69
N GLN A 73 -8.54 4.19 14.91
CA GLN A 73 -9.53 3.17 15.27
C GLN A 73 -9.75 2.20 14.12
N LYS A 74 -9.90 2.69 12.89
CA LYS A 74 -10.10 1.83 11.72
C LYS A 74 -8.90 0.91 11.49
N ASN A 75 -7.67 1.34 11.81
CA ASN A 75 -6.47 0.46 11.76
C ASN A 75 -6.63 -0.84 12.56
N ARG A 76 -7.51 -0.90 13.58
CA ARG A 76 -7.79 -2.14 14.31
C ARG A 76 -8.53 -3.18 13.47
N ASP A 77 -9.30 -2.73 12.47
CA ASP A 77 -10.14 -3.58 11.64
C ASP A 77 -9.48 -3.92 10.29
N ILE A 78 -8.34 -3.29 9.96
CA ILE A 78 -7.61 -3.56 8.72
C ILE A 78 -6.92 -4.93 8.83
N VAL A 79 -7.06 -5.76 7.80
CA VAL A 79 -6.48 -7.11 7.75
C VAL A 79 -4.96 -7.06 7.70
N HIS A 80 -4.41 -6.25 6.77
CA HIS A 80 -2.98 -5.99 6.60
C HIS A 80 -2.73 -4.51 6.32
N GLY A 81 -1.60 -4.01 6.84
CA GLY A 81 -1.21 -2.61 6.74
C GLY A 81 -1.99 -1.68 7.66
N ALA A 82 -1.79 -0.38 7.46
CA ALA A 82 -2.40 0.67 8.26
C ALA A 82 -2.52 1.97 7.46
N PHE A 83 -3.42 2.85 7.90
CA PHE A 83 -3.34 4.27 7.57
C PHE A 83 -2.14 4.90 8.27
N VAL A 84 -1.35 5.62 7.50
CA VAL A 84 -0.28 6.50 7.96
C VAL A 84 -0.47 7.90 7.38
N LEU A 85 0.18 8.88 8.01
CA LEU A 85 0.20 10.25 7.52
C LEU A 85 1.60 10.58 7.00
N ASP A 86 1.65 11.44 5.98
CA ASP A 86 2.90 12.10 5.62
C ASP A 86 3.35 13.09 6.71
N SER A 87 4.55 13.64 6.54
CA SER A 87 5.13 14.60 7.49
C SER A 87 4.30 15.90 7.64
N THR A 88 3.44 16.22 6.68
CA THR A 88 2.53 17.37 6.76
C THR A 88 1.29 17.10 7.59
N GLY A 89 0.99 15.82 7.88
CA GLY A 89 -0.21 15.41 8.61
C GLY A 89 -1.50 15.49 7.77
N LYS A 90 -1.39 15.70 6.46
CA LYS A 90 -2.56 15.90 5.57
C LYS A 90 -2.76 14.77 4.59
N ARG A 91 -1.70 14.12 4.11
CA ARG A 91 -1.81 13.05 3.13
C ARG A 91 -1.97 11.73 3.86
N VAL A 92 -3.10 11.07 3.66
CA VAL A 92 -3.36 9.73 4.17
C VAL A 92 -2.85 8.72 3.16
N ILE A 93 -2.04 7.80 3.65
CA ILE A 93 -1.35 6.77 2.87
C ILE A 93 -1.71 5.43 3.49
N PHE A 94 -2.00 4.43 2.67
CA PHE A 94 -1.94 3.04 3.08
C PHE A 94 -0.48 2.61 3.09
N ARG A 95 -0.03 2.00 4.19
CA ARG A 95 1.31 1.42 4.27
C ARG A 95 1.25 0.04 4.90
N ASP A 96 1.95 -0.91 4.29
CA ASP A 96 2.28 -2.19 4.90
C ASP A 96 3.76 -2.53 4.73
N THR A 97 4.31 -3.37 5.59
CA THR A 97 5.72 -3.76 5.56
C THR A 97 5.88 -5.23 5.91
N LEU A 98 6.51 -5.98 5.00
CA LEU A 98 6.79 -7.40 5.17
C LEU A 98 8.31 -7.62 5.27
N PRO A 99 8.79 -8.51 6.16
CA PRO A 99 10.16 -8.99 6.09
C PRO A 99 10.34 -9.81 4.81
N THR A 100 11.51 -9.72 4.17
CA THR A 100 11.81 -10.49 2.95
C THR A 100 12.35 -11.88 3.26
N ASP A 101 12.77 -12.13 4.51
CA ASP A 101 13.21 -13.44 4.98
C ASP A 101 12.04 -14.42 5.00
N ASN A 102 12.08 -15.43 4.12
CA ASN A 102 11.00 -16.41 3.90
C ASN A 102 9.68 -15.82 3.39
N MET A 103 9.72 -14.65 2.77
CA MET A 103 8.54 -14.01 2.20
C MET A 103 7.85 -14.91 1.18
N ALA A 104 6.53 -15.05 1.29
CA ALA A 104 5.73 -15.87 0.40
C ALA A 104 4.82 -15.02 -0.49
N GLN A 105 4.56 -15.50 -1.71
CA GLN A 105 3.72 -14.81 -2.69
C GLN A 105 2.33 -14.47 -2.12
N ASN A 106 1.72 -15.40 -1.39
CA ASN A 106 0.40 -15.20 -0.80
C ASN A 106 0.36 -14.09 0.25
N GLU A 107 1.45 -13.84 0.98
CA GLU A 107 1.53 -12.77 1.97
C GLU A 107 1.56 -11.40 1.27
N VAL A 108 2.39 -11.26 0.23
CA VAL A 108 2.45 -10.04 -0.58
C VAL A 108 1.09 -9.73 -1.21
N MET A 109 0.44 -10.74 -1.79
CA MET A 109 -0.87 -10.57 -2.39
C MET A 109 -1.96 -10.29 -1.35
N ALA A 110 -1.88 -10.86 -0.15
CA ALA A 110 -2.80 -10.55 0.94
C ALA A 110 -2.69 -9.09 1.39
N SER A 111 -1.46 -8.57 1.51
CA SER A 111 -1.21 -7.15 1.82
C SER A 111 -1.77 -6.21 0.75
N ILE A 112 -1.52 -6.49 -0.54
CA ILE A 112 -2.06 -5.68 -1.64
C ILE A 112 -3.60 -5.73 -1.67
N ASN A 113 -4.19 -6.92 -1.55
CA ASN A 113 -5.64 -7.09 -1.59
C ASN A 113 -6.35 -6.49 -0.37
N SER A 114 -5.69 -6.43 0.80
CA SER A 114 -6.21 -5.75 2.00
C SER A 114 -6.56 -4.30 1.72
N LEU A 115 -5.77 -3.60 0.90
CA LEU A 115 -6.10 -2.24 0.49
C LEU A 115 -7.40 -2.18 -0.33
N GLY A 116 -7.61 -3.11 -1.25
CA GLY A 116 -8.84 -3.17 -2.03
C GLY A 116 -10.09 -3.30 -1.15
N ILE A 117 -10.02 -4.15 -0.12
CA ILE A 117 -11.09 -4.31 0.89
C ILE A 117 -11.28 -3.02 1.68
N LEU A 118 -10.19 -2.43 2.17
CA LEU A 118 -10.20 -1.19 2.95
C LEU A 118 -10.88 -0.05 2.18
N VAL A 119 -10.51 0.14 0.91
CA VAL A 119 -11.12 1.16 0.05
C VAL A 119 -12.61 0.88 -0.08
N GLY A 120 -13.01 -0.36 -0.37
CA GLY A 120 -14.43 -0.72 -0.48
C GLY A 120 -15.27 -0.41 0.78
N GLU A 121 -14.73 -0.69 1.96
CA GLU A 121 -15.43 -0.45 3.23
C GLU A 121 -15.41 1.00 3.72
N PHE A 122 -14.34 1.73 3.42
CA PHE A 122 -14.05 3.03 4.05
C PHE A 122 -14.22 4.22 3.09
N THR A 123 -14.56 3.98 1.82
CA THR A 123 -14.70 5.03 0.78
C THR A 123 -15.55 6.22 1.24
N ASN A 124 -16.72 6.00 1.85
CA ASN A 124 -17.60 7.09 2.26
C ASN A 124 -16.95 8.02 3.29
N GLU A 125 -16.26 7.45 4.29
CA GLU A 125 -15.58 8.24 5.32
C GLU A 125 -14.38 8.99 4.73
N MET A 126 -13.62 8.34 3.82
CA MET A 126 -12.52 9.00 3.11
C MET A 126 -13.01 10.21 2.31
N LEU A 127 -14.16 10.07 1.63
CA LEU A 127 -14.78 11.17 0.90
C LEU A 127 -15.18 12.32 1.83
N GLU A 128 -15.76 12.02 3.00
CA GLU A 128 -16.09 13.05 3.99
C GLU A 128 -14.85 13.79 4.52
N MET A 129 -13.76 13.07 4.80
CA MET A 129 -12.51 13.65 5.28
C MET A 129 -11.77 14.48 4.21
N SER A 130 -12.05 14.21 2.93
CA SER A 130 -11.48 14.92 1.78
C SER A 130 -12.25 16.17 1.34
N LYS A 131 -13.38 16.47 2.00
CA LYS A 131 -14.17 17.70 1.80
C LYS A 131 -13.70 18.80 2.75
#